data_AF-A0A965INB1-F1
#
_entry.id   AF-A0A965INB1-F1
#
_cell.length_a   1.000
_cell.length_b   1.000
_cell.length_c   1.000
_cell.angle_alpha   90.00
_cell.angle_beta   90.00
_cell.angle_gamma   90.00
#
_symmetry.space_group_name_H-M   'P 1'
#
loop_
_entity.id
_entity.type
_entity.pdbx_description
1 polymer ?
#
loop_
_entity_poly.entity_id
_entity_poly.type
_entity_poly.pdbx_seq_one_letter_code
_entity_poly.pdbx_strand_id
1 'polypeptide(L)'
;MKLATTAKLPKKTSAKVNDPDNPAWTEDMLGAPVLKRGRGPQAAPTKILTSVRLDADILEYFKSQGAGYQSRINAALRAVVERNSNGRSKTTTRKRVAA
;
A
#
# COMPACT_ATOMS: atom_id res chain seq x y z
N MET A 1 15.21 31.22 -28.32
CA MET A 1 14.81 31.87 -27.05
C MET A 1 13.82 30.94 -26.33
N LYS A 2 14.22 30.24 -25.26
CA LYS A 2 13.29 29.39 -24.49
C LYS A 2 12.73 30.19 -23.32
N LEU A 3 11.41 30.41 -23.29
CA LEU A 3 10.72 31.00 -22.14
C LEU A 3 10.31 29.87 -21.19
N ALA A 4 11.12 29.65 -20.16
CA ALA A 4 10.80 28.74 -19.06
C ALA A 4 10.08 29.54 -17.95
N THR A 5 8.75 29.63 -18.02
CA THR A 5 7.97 30.20 -16.92
C THR A 5 7.47 29.08 -16.02
N THR A 6 8.36 28.55 -15.18
CA THR A 6 7.94 27.76 -14.01
C THR A 6 7.60 28.74 -12.89
N ALA A 7 6.33 29.16 -12.81
CA ALA A 7 5.87 30.00 -11.71
C ALA A 7 5.75 29.12 -10.46
N LYS A 8 6.76 29.22 -9.59
CA LYS A 8 6.75 28.57 -8.27
C LYS A 8 5.65 29.22 -7.42
N LEU A 9 4.57 28.47 -7.17
CA LEU A 9 3.44 28.94 -6.36
C LEU A 9 3.92 29.32 -4.94
N PRO A 10 3.50 30.47 -4.38
CA PRO A 10 3.97 30.91 -3.06
C PRO A 10 3.48 29.98 -1.94
N LYS A 11 4.38 29.64 -1.01
CA LYS A 11 4.16 28.66 0.09
C LYS A 11 3.19 29.11 1.20
N LYS A 12 2.43 30.20 1.02
CA LYS A 12 1.53 30.71 2.05
C LYS A 12 0.26 31.27 1.41
N THR A 13 -0.72 30.40 1.16
CA THR A 13 -2.09 30.79 0.84
C THR A 13 -2.94 30.62 2.10
N SER A 14 -2.97 31.63 2.95
CA SER A 14 -4.13 31.84 3.80
C SER A 14 -4.15 33.31 4.17
N ALA A 15 -4.71 34.12 3.28
CA ALA A 15 -5.31 35.37 3.72
C ALA A 15 -6.41 34.97 4.70
N LYS A 16 -6.40 35.53 5.92
CA LYS A 16 -7.49 35.31 6.87
C LYS A 16 -8.74 35.99 6.30
N VAL A 17 -9.54 35.25 5.57
CA VAL A 17 -10.89 35.65 5.18
C VAL A 17 -11.75 35.52 6.43
N ASN A 18 -12.38 36.61 6.85
CA ASN A 18 -13.41 36.55 7.87
C ASN A 18 -14.67 35.99 7.18
N ASP A 19 -14.99 34.73 7.48
CA ASP A 19 -16.14 34.02 6.95
C ASP A 19 -17.21 33.93 8.07
N PRO A 20 -18.31 34.70 7.99
CA PRO A 20 -19.37 34.69 8.99
C PRO A 20 -20.06 33.34 9.13
N ASP A 21 -20.07 32.52 8.08
CA ASP A 21 -20.74 31.20 8.05
C ASP A 21 -19.85 30.08 8.61
N ASN A 22 -18.56 30.37 8.87
CA ASN A 22 -17.61 29.45 9.47
C ASN A 22 -17.02 30.03 10.77
N PRO A 23 -17.81 30.10 11.86
CA PRO A 23 -17.32 30.57 13.14
C PRO A 23 -16.21 29.65 13.68
N ALA A 24 -15.30 30.23 14.48
CA ALA A 24 -14.32 29.44 15.20
C ALA A 24 -15.04 28.47 16.15
N TRP A 25 -14.61 27.20 16.15
CA TRP A 25 -15.16 26.18 17.01
C TRP A 25 -14.93 26.57 18.47
N THR A 26 -15.96 26.51 19.30
CA THR A 26 -15.84 26.74 20.74
C THR A 26 -15.43 25.45 21.45
N GLU A 27 -14.71 25.56 22.56
CA GLU A 27 -14.19 24.40 23.31
C GLU A 27 -15.32 23.44 23.75
N ASP A 28 -16.50 23.99 24.05
CA ASP A 28 -17.70 23.24 24.45
C ASP A 28 -18.25 22.35 23.31
N MET A 29 -18.02 22.73 22.04
CA MET A 29 -18.44 21.95 20.87
C MET A 29 -17.49 20.79 20.55
N LEU A 30 -16.24 20.84 21.01
CA LEU A 30 -15.21 19.84 20.69
C LEU A 30 -15.35 18.55 21.50
N GLY A 31 -16.06 18.61 22.64
CA GLY A 31 -16.22 17.49 23.55
C GLY A 31 -14.90 17.02 24.19
N ALA A 32 -14.97 16.02 25.07
CA ALA A 32 -13.77 15.47 25.68
C ALA A 32 -12.89 14.74 24.65
N PRO A 33 -11.55 14.92 24.66
CA PRO A 33 -10.66 14.28 23.70
C PRO A 33 -10.71 12.75 23.84
N VAL A 34 -11.22 12.07 22.82
CA VAL A 34 -11.16 10.60 22.74
C VAL A 34 -9.79 10.20 22.22
N LEU A 35 -8.90 9.77 23.13
CA LEU A 35 -7.61 9.19 22.78
C LEU A 35 -7.80 7.83 22.10
N LYS A 36 -8.09 7.82 20.79
CA LYS A 36 -8.07 6.60 19.99
C LYS A 36 -6.63 6.15 19.84
N ARG A 37 -6.34 4.90 20.23
CA ARG A 37 -5.04 4.27 19.97
C ARG A 37 -4.80 4.32 18.46
N GLY A 38 -3.83 5.14 18.04
CA GLY A 38 -3.52 5.37 16.64
C GLY A 38 -3.19 4.07 15.92
N ARG A 39 -3.25 4.11 14.58
CA ARG A 39 -2.72 3.01 13.76
C ARG A 39 -1.27 2.77 14.17
N GLY A 40 -0.93 1.53 14.49
CA GLY A 40 0.45 1.16 14.85
C GLY A 40 1.45 1.52 13.75
N PRO A 41 2.76 1.51 14.05
CA PRO A 41 3.79 1.80 13.07
C PRO A 41 3.58 0.95 11.81
N GLN A 42 3.72 1.58 10.65
CA GLN A 42 3.56 0.89 9.37
C GLN A 42 4.65 -0.18 9.27
N ALA A 43 4.27 -1.45 9.45
CA ALA A 43 5.14 -2.57 9.12
C ALA A 43 5.62 -2.39 7.68
N ALA A 44 6.91 -2.65 7.45
CA ALA A 44 7.55 -2.55 6.13
C ALA A 44 6.64 -3.08 5.01
N PRO A 45 6.69 -2.50 3.79
CA PRO A 45 5.72 -2.82 2.74
C PRO A 45 5.65 -4.32 2.51
N THR A 46 4.52 -4.92 2.91
CA THR A 46 4.31 -6.38 2.84
C THR A 46 4.24 -6.87 1.39
N LYS A 47 4.04 -5.95 0.44
CA LYS A 47 3.96 -6.20 -1.00
C LYS A 47 4.93 -5.28 -1.71
N ILE A 48 5.72 -5.84 -2.62
CA ILE A 48 6.63 -5.11 -3.50
C ILE A 48 5.89 -4.90 -4.83
N LEU A 49 5.88 -3.67 -5.34
CA LEU A 49 5.34 -3.38 -6.65
C LEU A 49 6.33 -3.85 -7.72
N THR A 50 5.98 -4.93 -8.41
CA THR A 50 6.77 -5.48 -9.51
C THR A 50 5.91 -5.59 -10.75
N SER A 51 6.45 -5.20 -11.91
CA SER A 51 5.81 -5.41 -13.20
C SER A 51 6.07 -6.85 -13.67
N VAL A 52 5.01 -7.64 -13.85
CA VAL A 52 5.06 -9.02 -14.33
C VAL A 52 4.22 -9.12 -15.60
N ARG A 53 4.74 -9.84 -16.60
CA ARG A 53 3.97 -10.18 -17.80
C ARG A 53 3.19 -11.47 -17.56
N LEU A 54 1.91 -11.45 -17.87
CA LEU A 54 0.99 -12.59 -17.79
C LEU A 54 0.40 -12.79 -19.19
N ASP A 55 0.05 -14.03 -19.51
CA ASP A 55 -0.67 -14.34 -20.74
C ASP A 55 -2.05 -13.67 -20.76
N ALA A 56 -2.53 -13.37 -21.97
CA ALA A 56 -3.74 -12.58 -22.17
C ALA A 56 -4.99 -13.29 -21.64
N ASP A 57 -5.09 -14.60 -21.85
CA ASP A 57 -6.17 -15.48 -21.42
C ASP A 57 -6.26 -15.56 -19.89
N ILE A 58 -5.13 -15.68 -19.19
CA ILE A 58 -5.06 -15.67 -17.72
C ILE A 58 -5.57 -14.33 -17.19
N LEU A 59 -5.11 -13.24 -17.79
CA LEU A 59 -5.48 -11.89 -17.37
C LEU A 59 -6.97 -11.61 -17.61
N GLU A 60 -7.51 -12.07 -18.73
CA GLU A 60 -8.94 -11.99 -19.05
C GLU A 60 -9.79 -12.82 -18.07
N TYR A 61 -9.39 -14.06 -17.79
CA TYR A 61 -10.06 -14.93 -16.83
C TYR A 61 -10.20 -14.24 -15.46
N PHE A 62 -9.11 -13.71 -14.89
CA PHE A 62 -9.19 -13.06 -13.58
C PHE A 62 -9.97 -11.75 -13.61
N LYS A 63 -9.88 -10.97 -14.70
CA LYS A 63 -10.66 -9.73 -14.85
C LYS A 63 -12.16 -9.99 -14.94
N SER A 64 -12.58 -11.08 -15.59
CA SER A 64 -14.00 -11.44 -15.70
C SER A 64 -14.68 -11.68 -14.35
N GLN A 65 -13.90 -12.03 -13.31
CA GLN A 65 -14.37 -12.19 -11.94
C GLN A 65 -14.63 -10.85 -11.21
N GLY A 66 -14.44 -9.71 -11.87
CA GLY A 66 -14.74 -8.37 -11.37
C GLY A 66 -13.65 -7.76 -10.49
N ALA A 67 -14.06 -6.84 -9.61
CA ALA A 67 -13.14 -6.12 -8.71
C ALA A 67 -12.32 -7.10 -7.85
N GLY A 68 -11.05 -6.74 -7.58
CA GLY A 68 -10.14 -7.56 -6.78
C GLY A 68 -9.40 -8.66 -7.55
N TYR A 69 -9.45 -8.67 -8.88
CA TYR A 69 -8.75 -9.67 -9.70
C TYR A 69 -7.24 -9.79 -9.39
N GLN A 70 -6.55 -8.68 -9.14
CA GLN A 70 -5.13 -8.69 -8.75
C GLN A 70 -4.88 -9.42 -7.42
N SER A 71 -5.78 -9.24 -6.45
CA SER A 71 -5.71 -9.95 -5.17
C SER A 71 -5.92 -11.45 -5.35
N ARG A 72 -6.81 -11.86 -6.28
CA ARG A 72 -7.02 -13.27 -6.65
C ARG A 72 -5.80 -13.88 -7.33
N ILE A 73 -5.17 -13.16 -8.25
CA ILE A 73 -3.88 -13.58 -8.85
C ILE A 73 -2.84 -13.82 -7.76
N ASN A 74 -2.68 -12.86 -6.83
CA ASN A 74 -1.72 -13.01 -5.73
C ASN A 74 -2.04 -14.20 -4.81
N ALA A 75 -3.31 -14.47 -4.53
CA ALA A 75 -3.72 -15.62 -3.73
C ALA A 75 -3.39 -16.96 -4.42
N ALA A 76 -3.64 -17.06 -5.74
CA ALA A 76 -3.28 -18.24 -6.52
C ALA A 76 -1.76 -18.49 -6.51
N LEU A 77 -0.95 -17.44 -6.69
CA LEU A 77 0.51 -17.53 -6.62
C LEU A 77 0.99 -17.98 -5.22
N ARG A 78 0.37 -17.48 -4.14
CA ARG A 78 0.70 -17.94 -2.78
C ARG A 78 0.41 -19.42 -2.56
N ALA A 79 -0.75 -19.91 -3.02
CA ALA A 79 -1.09 -21.32 -2.88
C ALA A 79 -0.07 -22.24 -3.57
N VAL A 80 0.48 -21.81 -4.72
CA VAL A 80 1.56 -22.53 -5.41
C VAL A 80 2.84 -22.53 -4.60
N VAL A 81 3.22 -21.39 -4.02
CA VAL A 81 4.41 -21.28 -3.14
C VAL A 81 4.28 -22.19 -1.93
N GLU A 82 3.14 -22.17 -1.23
CA GLU A 82 2.86 -22.99 -0.05
C GLU A 82 2.90 -24.49 -0.36
N ARG A 83 2.28 -24.90 -1.48
CA ARG A 83 2.33 -26.29 -1.95
C ARG A 83 3.77 -26.74 -2.20
N ASN A 84 4.57 -25.89 -2.83
CA ASN A 84 5.95 -26.21 -3.19
C ASN A 84 6.93 -26.12 -2.01
N SER A 85 6.63 -25.30 -0.99
CA SER A 85 7.42 -25.23 0.24
C SER A 85 7.18 -26.45 1.14
N ASN A 86 5.96 -26.98 1.19
CA ASN A 86 5.62 -28.12 2.04
C ASN A 86 6.25 -29.44 1.55
N GLY A 87 6.57 -29.57 0.26
CA GLY A 87 7.30 -30.72 -0.30
C GLY A 87 8.83 -30.63 -0.16
N ARG A 88 9.39 -29.46 0.16
CA ARG A 88 10.83 -29.26 0.36
C ARG A 88 11.20 -29.39 1.83
N SER A 89 10.93 -30.55 2.42
CA SER A 89 11.51 -30.89 3.72
C SER A 89 13.04 -31.01 3.57
N LYS A 90 13.74 -29.95 4.01
CA LYS A 90 15.10 -29.94 4.59
C LYS A 90 16.06 -31.04 4.09
N THR A 91 16.35 -31.07 2.79
CA THR A 91 17.40 -31.96 2.28
C THR A 91 18.74 -31.21 2.25
N THR A 92 19.60 -31.57 3.20
CA THR A 92 21.07 -31.53 3.14
C THR A 92 21.79 -30.21 3.43
N THR A 93 22.17 -30.04 4.71
CA THR A 93 23.57 -29.78 5.10
C THR A 93 23.86 -30.52 6.42
N ARG A 94 23.94 -31.87 6.39
CA ARG A 94 24.77 -32.56 7.38
C ARG A 94 26.20 -32.34 6.91
N LYS A 95 26.85 -31.30 7.46
CA LYS A 95 28.29 -31.09 7.40
C LYS A 95 28.95 -32.37 7.94
N ARG A 96 29.36 -33.29 7.05
CA ARG A 96 30.31 -34.33 7.43
C ARG A 96 31.61 -33.60 7.74
N VAL A 97 31.88 -33.41 9.02
CA VAL A 97 33.23 -33.09 9.48
C VAL A 97 34.03 -34.37 9.25
N ALA A 98 35.02 -34.29 8.37
CA ALA A 98 36.01 -35.32 8.14
C ALA A 98 37.38 -34.66 8.15
N ALA A 99 38.34 -35.37 8.79
CA ALA A 99 39.74 -35.07 9.03
C ALA A 99 40.01 -34.01 10.11
#